data_AF-A0A1Q7I6K7-F1
#
_entry.id   AF-A0A1Q7I6K7-F1
#
_cell.length_a   1.000
_cell.length_b   1.000
_cell.length_c   1.000
_cell.angle_alpha   90.00
_cell.angle_beta   90.00
_cell.angle_gamma   90.00
#
_symmetry.space_group_name_H-M   'P 1'
#
loop_
_entity.id
_entity.type
_entity.pdbx_description
1 polymer ?
#
loop_
_entity_poly.entity_id
_entity_poly.type
_entity_poly.pdbx_seq_one_letter_code
_entity_poly.pdbx_strand_id
1 'polypeptide(L)' 'MSPGYHGAVSDFKRRLIEATLHQMRGNRTHTARVLGLQRTYLLRLIRELGVAAPPPPPRRRSGVEPALMPTRPR' A
#
# COMPACT_ATOMS: atom_id res chain seq x y z
N MET A 1 -12.78 21.46 19.22
CA MET A 1 -11.64 22.30 18.78
C MET A 1 -11.32 21.91 17.35
N SER A 2 -11.56 22.81 16.40
CA SER A 2 -11.20 22.56 14.99
C SER A 2 -9.69 22.34 14.91
N PRO A 3 -9.23 21.32 14.16
CA PRO A 3 -7.81 21.17 13.91
C PRO A 3 -7.31 22.46 13.26
N GLY A 4 -6.21 23.02 13.77
CA GLY A 4 -5.52 24.12 13.09
C GLY A 4 -5.08 23.69 11.68
N TYR A 5 -4.47 24.62 10.92
CA TYR A 5 -4.06 24.39 9.53
C TYR A 5 -3.41 23.00 9.28
N HIS A 6 -2.46 22.60 10.13
CA HIS A 6 -1.79 21.30 10.01
C HIS A 6 -2.73 20.08 10.12
N GLY A 7 -3.76 20.16 10.96
CA GLY A 7 -4.72 19.07 11.09
C GLY A 7 -5.73 19.05 9.94
N ALA A 8 -6.16 20.21 9.45
CA ALA A 8 -7.00 20.30 8.24
C ALA A 8 -6.26 19.74 7.01
N VAL A 9 -4.98 20.09 6.84
CA VAL A 9 -4.12 19.55 5.77
C VAL A 9 -3.90 18.04 5.93
N SER A 10 -3.74 17.56 7.17
CA SER A 10 -3.58 16.12 7.44
C SER A 10 -4.84 15.32 7.14
N ASP A 11 -6.02 15.85 7.51
CA ASP A 11 -7.31 15.23 7.19
C ASP A 11 -7.57 15.22 5.67
N PHE A 12 -7.28 16.32 4.96
CA PHE A 12 -7.38 16.36 3.51
C PHE A 12 -6.49 15.30 2.85
N LYS A 13 -5.22 15.22 3.23
CA LYS A 13 -4.29 14.20 2.72
C LYS A 13 -4.81 12.79 3.00
N ARG A 14 -5.35 12.54 4.20
CA ARG A 14 -5.92 11.25 4.59
C ARG A 14 -7.07 10.85 3.67
N ARG A 15 -8.06 11.73 3.50
CA ARG A 15 -9.24 11.50 2.66
C ARG A 15 -8.88 11.31 1.19
N LEU A 16 -7.94 12.10 0.66
CA LEU A 16 -7.45 11.95 -0.70
C LEU A 16 -6.82 10.58 -0.94
N ILE A 17 -5.94 10.15 -0.03
CA ILE A 17 -5.28 8.84 -0.13
C ILE A 17 -6.31 7.71 0.00
N GLU A 18 -7.25 7.82 0.94
CA GLU A 18 -8.31 6.84 1.16
C GLU A 18 -9.19 6.68 -0.09
N ALA A 19 -9.74 7.78 -0.61
CA ALA A 19 -10.57 7.77 -1.81
C ALA A 19 -9.83 7.15 -3.00
N THR A 20 -8.55 7.50 -3.19
CA THR A 20 -7.75 6.95 -4.29
C THR A 20 -7.48 5.46 -4.10
N LEU A 21 -7.18 5.00 -2.87
CA LEU A 21 -7.02 3.59 -2.56
C LEU A 21 -8.30 2.79 -2.83
N HIS A 22 -9.47 3.34 -2.50
CA HIS A 22 -10.75 2.72 -2.80
C HIS A 22 -11.00 2.61 -4.31
N GLN A 23 -10.76 3.69 -5.07
CA GLN A 23 -10.85 3.68 -6.53
C GLN A 23 -9.91 2.66 -7.17
N MET A 24 -8.68 2.54 -6.65
CA MET A 24 -7.68 1.59 -7.13
C MET A 24 -7.82 0.18 -6.52
N ARG A 25 -8.92 -0.13 -5.82
CA ARG A 25 -9.18 -1.43 -5.18
C ARG A 25 -8.03 -1.93 -4.30
N GLY A 26 -7.38 -1.02 -3.57
CA GLY A 26 -6.25 -1.33 -2.69
C GLY A 26 -4.91 -1.55 -3.40
N ASN A 27 -4.80 -1.30 -4.71
CA ASN A 27 -3.53 -1.39 -5.42
C ASN A 27 -2.62 -0.20 -5.09
N ARG A 28 -1.82 -0.37 -4.03
CA ARG A 28 -0.90 0.67 -3.51
C ARG A 28 0.14 1.15 -4.52
N THR A 29 0.63 0.26 -5.39
CA THR A 29 1.62 0.64 -6.42
C THR A 29 0.97 1.55 -7.46
N HIS A 30 -0.23 1.22 -7.89
CA HIS A 30 -0.97 2.04 -8.85
C HIS A 30 -1.44 3.35 -8.22
N THR A 31 -1.92 3.31 -6.96
CA THR A 31 -2.30 4.49 -6.18
C THR A 31 -1.14 5.49 -6.08
N ALA A 32 0.09 5.02 -5.79
CA ALA A 32 1.26 5.88 -5.73
C ALA A 32 1.54 6.56 -7.07
N ARG A 33 1.43 5.81 -8.18
CA ARG A 33 1.59 6.38 -9.54
C ARG A 33 0.54 7.45 -9.85
N VAL A 34 -0.73 7.17 -9.55
CA VAL A 34 -1.83 8.12 -9.79
C VAL A 34 -1.64 9.41 -8.98
N LEU A 35 -1.19 9.29 -7.73
CA LEU A 35 -0.89 10.44 -6.88
C LEU A 35 0.44 11.14 -7.21
N GLY A 36 1.24 10.61 -8.15
CA GLY A 36 2.59 11.12 -8.42
C GLY A 36 3.57 10.94 -7.26
N LEU A 37 3.29 10.01 -6.35
CA LEU A 37 4.09 9.76 -5.15
C LEU A 37 4.97 8.52 -5.31
N GLN A 38 6.12 8.53 -4.65
CA GLN A 38 6.90 7.32 -4.47
C GLN A 38 6.12 6.33 -3.58
N ARG A 39 6.12 5.05 -3.95
CA ARG A 39 5.40 3.99 -3.21
C ARG A 39 5.80 3.92 -1.73
N THR A 40 7.09 4.08 -1.43
CA THR A 40 7.63 4.14 -0.06
C THR A 40 7.05 5.31 0.72
N TYR A 41 6.97 6.47 0.10
CA TYR A 41 6.39 7.66 0.72
C TYR A 41 4.88 7.52 0.95
N LEU A 42 4.14 6.96 0.00
CA LEU A 42 2.71 6.64 0.20
C LEU A 42 2.50 5.71 1.40
N LEU A 43 3.33 4.66 1.55
CA LEU A 43 3.23 3.75 2.70
C LEU A 43 3.54 4.46 4.02
N ARG A 44 4.50 5.39 4.01
CA ARG A 44 4.80 6.22 5.17
C ARG A 44 3.60 7.08 5.55
N LEU A 45 3.00 7.78 4.59
CA LEU A 45 1.81 8.62 4.78
C LEU A 45 0.60 7.82 5.29
N ILE A 46 0.37 6.60 4.80
CA ILE A 46 -0.73 5.74 5.28
C ILE A 46 -0.57 5.43 6.77
N ARG A 47 0.66 5.18 7.23
CA ARG A 47 0.97 4.90 8.64
C ARG A 47 0.90 6.16 9.50
N GLU A 48 1.43 7.28 9.02
CA GLU A 48 1.45 8.56 9.74
C GLU A 48 0.04 9.18 9.86
N LEU A 49 -0.81 9.01 8.85
CA LEU A 49 -2.15 9.61 8.80
C LEU A 49 -3.27 8.66 9.23
N GLY A 50 -2.97 7.39 9.56
CA GLY A 50 -3.96 6.39 9.96
C GLY A 50 -5.05 6.17 8.90
N VAL A 51 -4.65 6.10 7.62
CA VAL A 51 -5.60 5.86 6.51
C VAL A 51 -6.11 4.42 6.59
N ALA A 52 -7.43 4.23 6.53
CA ALA A 52 -8.04 2.91 6.48
C ALA A 52 -7.88 2.30 5.07
N ALA A 53 -6.64 1.91 4.74
CA ALA A 53 -6.37 1.26 3.48
C ALA A 53 -6.95 -0.17 3.48
N PRO A 54 -7.77 -0.57 2.48
CA PRO A 54 -8.17 -1.97 2.36
C PRO A 54 -6.92 -2.87 2.32
N PRO A 55 -6.95 -4.05 2.95
CA PRO A 55 -5.81 -4.96 2.96
C PRO A 55 -5.39 -5.25 1.52
N PRO A 56 -4.07 -5.25 1.23
CA PRO A 56 -3.61 -5.49 -0.12
C PRO A 56 -4.06 -6.91 -0.50
N PRO A 57 -4.45 -7.16 -1.77
CA PRO A 57 -4.78 -8.51 -2.20
C PRO A 57 -3.61 -9.44 -1.86
N PRO A 58 -3.89 -10.66 -1.37
CA PRO A 58 -2.84 -11.58 -0.97
C PRO A 58 -1.88 -11.73 -2.15
N ARG A 59 -0.64 -11.29 -1.95
CA ARG A 59 0.41 -11.55 -2.93
C ARG A 59 0.49 -13.06 -3.02
N ARG A 60 0.13 -13.63 -4.18
CA ARG A 60 0.55 -14.99 -4.54
C ARG A 60 2.06 -14.99 -4.37
N ARG A 61 2.50 -15.50 -3.22
CA ARG A 61 3.90 -15.79 -2.95
C ARG A 61 4.21 -16.84 -4.00
N SER A 62 4.83 -16.42 -5.10
CA SER A 62 5.31 -17.35 -6.12
C SER A 62 6.10 -18.39 -5.34
N GLY A 63 5.54 -19.59 -5.26
CA GLY A 63 6.18 -20.71 -4.61
C GLY A 63 7.52 -20.86 -5.29
N VAL A 64 8.59 -20.59 -4.56
CA VAL A 64 9.83 -21.30 -4.81
C VAL A 64 9.51 -22.69 -4.30
N GLU A 65 8.89 -23.50 -5.15
CA GLU A 65 8.78 -24.94 -4.89
C GLU A 65 10.23 -25.44 -4.95
N PRO A 66 10.81 -25.92 -3.84
CA PRO A 66 12.13 -26.54 -3.91
C PRO A 66 11.94 -27.82 -4.74
N ALA A 67 12.19 -27.69 -6.05
CA ALA A 67 12.16 -28.79 -6.98
C ALA A 67 13.04 -29.91 -6.41
N LEU A 68 12.37 -31.00 -6.07
CA LEU A 68 12.93 -32.24 -5.58
C LEU A 68 14.11 -32.64 -6.49
N MET A 69 15.33 -32.58 -5.96
CA MET A 69 16.51 -33.06 -6.66
C MET A 69 16.52 -34.60 -6.58
N PRO A 70 16.43 -35.36 -7.69
CA PRO A 70 16.64 -36.80 -7.60
C PRO A 70 18.14 -37.04 -7.39
N THR A 71 18.48 -37.63 -6.24
CA THR A 71 19.83 -38.12 -5.96
C THR A 71 20.15 -39.23 -6.96
N ARG A 72 21.19 -39.00 -7.79
CA ARG A 72 21.74 -40.04 -8.66
C ARG A 72 22.46 -41.08 -7.80
N PRO A 73 22.20 -42.38 -7.97
CA PRO A 73 23.05 -43.42 -7.38
C PRO A 73 24.35 -43.54 -8.19
N ARG A 74 25.47 -43.82 -7.50
CA ARG A 74 26.76 -44.16 -8.10
C ARG A 74 27.15 -45.57 -7.65
#